data_AF-A0A820APB2-F1
#
_entry.id   AF-A0A820APB2-F1
#
_cell.length_a   1.000
_cell.length_b   1.000
_cell.length_c   1.000
_cell.angle_alpha   90.00
_cell.angle_beta   90.00
_cell.angle_gamma   90.00
#
_symmetry.space_group_name_H-M   'P 1'
#
loop_
_entity.id
_entity.type
_entity.pdbx_description
1 polymer ?
#
loop_
_entity_poly.entity_id
_entity_poly.type
_entity_poly.pdbx_seq_one_letter_code
_entity_poly.pdbx_strand_id
1 'polypeptide(L)'
;MSSPIVNISSSTTFFPNTQSCIVPNESPSTPSSYISLLDTSQSPDAPVLSLPQRSTLGWIHTFDTIRQWSTRTIKFTRQVLQERTGQCIRTQDTELEKNIEVFRETKRHYEQLLKEARQMSIHFAGILQTQRSLSQSFTELQRMTTTSIELTDQFARNGHCQKTLASNGDALLNSINIFVEALQTLVTKTMEDTLMTVKAYEKSRIEYDAYRYDYELVLSRNHTGGVTLSNSEEHIERQYYHFKDRYEKLKANL
;
A
#
# COMPACT_ATOMS: atom_id res chain seq x y z
N MET A 1 -26.01 20.53 44.76
CA MET A 1 -24.58 20.88 44.56
C MET A 1 -23.74 19.85 45.28
N SER A 2 -23.20 18.87 44.57
CA SER A 2 -22.15 17.95 45.04
C SER A 2 -21.60 17.25 43.80
N SER A 3 -20.34 17.55 43.48
CA SER A 3 -19.61 17.00 42.33
C SER A 3 -19.13 15.57 42.63
N PRO A 4 -19.10 14.65 41.65
CA PRO A 4 -18.38 13.38 41.81
C PRO A 4 -16.91 13.53 41.38
N ILE A 5 -16.01 13.08 42.27
CA ILE A 5 -14.58 12.92 42.04
C ILE A 5 -14.37 11.64 41.23
N VAL A 6 -13.81 11.77 40.03
CA VAL A 6 -13.34 10.66 39.20
C VAL A 6 -11.93 10.30 39.66
N ASN A 7 -11.77 9.08 40.17
CA ASN A 7 -10.48 8.51 40.56
C ASN A 7 -9.92 7.72 39.36
N ILE A 8 -8.88 8.25 38.72
CA ILE A 8 -8.14 7.60 37.63
C ILE A 8 -6.89 6.99 38.24
N SER A 9 -6.87 5.65 38.36
CA SER A 9 -5.68 4.91 38.77
C SER A 9 -5.10 4.12 37.60
N SER A 10 -3.85 4.49 37.27
CA SER A 10 -2.75 3.61 36.87
C SER A 10 -2.69 3.10 35.42
N SER A 11 -2.05 3.93 34.59
CA SER A 11 -1.38 3.55 33.35
C SER A 11 -0.24 2.56 33.63
N THR A 12 -0.22 1.41 32.96
CA THR A 12 0.97 0.56 32.84
C THR A 12 1.57 0.77 31.45
N THR A 13 2.68 1.50 31.41
CA THR A 13 3.51 1.73 30.23
C THR A 13 4.41 0.53 29.96
N PHE A 14 4.23 -0.12 28.81
CA PHE A 14 5.20 -1.07 28.26
C PHE A 14 6.03 -0.34 27.20
N PHE A 15 7.33 -0.18 27.46
CA PHE A 15 8.34 0.20 26.47
C PHE A 15 8.93 -1.06 25.84
N PRO A 16 9.19 -1.07 24.53
CA PRO A 16 10.31 -1.82 23.99
C PRO A 16 11.37 -0.91 23.39
N ASN A 17 12.59 -1.39 23.61
CA ASN A 17 13.89 -0.77 23.42
C ASN A 17 14.25 -0.57 21.94
N THR A 18 14.90 0.55 21.64
CA THR A 18 15.55 0.88 20.37
C THR A 18 16.88 0.13 20.21
N GLN A 19 17.06 -0.64 19.14
CA GLN A 19 18.39 -0.94 18.58
C GLN A 19 18.37 -1.01 17.04
N SER A 20 19.07 -0.04 16.46
CA SER A 20 19.97 -0.04 15.28
C SER A 20 19.66 -0.91 14.06
N CYS A 21 19.45 -0.22 12.93
CA CYS A 21 19.47 -0.76 11.57
C CYS A 21 20.92 -1.00 11.10
N ILE A 22 21.19 -2.18 10.53
CA ILE A 22 22.36 -2.45 9.66
C ILE A 22 21.80 -2.79 8.28
N VAL A 23 22.29 -2.10 7.26
CA VAL A 23 21.92 -2.24 5.84
C VAL A 23 22.87 -3.23 5.16
N PRO A 24 22.39 -4.28 4.47
CA PRO A 24 23.18 -4.97 3.46
C PRO A 24 22.84 -4.45 2.06
N ASN A 25 23.92 -4.20 1.32
CA ASN A 25 24.01 -3.79 -0.07
C ASN A 25 23.78 -5.00 -0.99
N GLU A 26 22.75 -5.00 -1.84
CA GLU A 26 22.64 -5.98 -2.94
C GLU A 26 22.16 -5.33 -4.24
N SER A 27 22.99 -5.49 -5.26
CA SER A 27 22.83 -5.05 -6.65
C SER A 27 21.85 -5.94 -7.42
N PRO A 28 21.14 -5.42 -8.44
CA PRO A 28 20.17 -6.20 -9.20
C PRO A 28 20.85 -7.03 -10.30
N SER A 29 20.76 -8.36 -10.23
CA SER A 29 21.13 -9.27 -11.31
C SER A 29 19.89 -9.74 -12.09
N THR A 30 19.88 -9.45 -13.39
CA THR A 30 18.91 -9.94 -14.38
C THR A 30 19.29 -11.36 -14.84
N PRO A 31 18.34 -12.24 -15.21
CA PRO A 31 18.65 -13.41 -16.01
C PRO A 31 18.27 -13.15 -17.47
N SER A 32 19.29 -12.84 -18.28
CA SER A 32 19.22 -12.90 -19.74
C SER A 32 19.72 -14.28 -20.19
N SER A 33 18.89 -15.05 -20.88
CA SER A 33 19.30 -16.32 -21.49
C SER A 33 19.08 -16.23 -22.99
N TYR A 34 20.16 -15.93 -23.72
CA TYR A 34 20.26 -16.08 -25.16
C TYR A 34 20.47 -17.56 -25.51
N ILE A 35 19.69 -18.03 -26.47
CA ILE A 35 19.92 -19.27 -27.22
C ILE A 35 21.20 -19.11 -28.04
N SER A 36 22.09 -20.09 -27.97
CA SER A 36 23.15 -20.28 -28.96
C SER A 36 23.15 -21.73 -29.45
N LEU A 37 23.14 -21.88 -30.77
CA LEU A 37 23.11 -23.12 -31.54
C LEU A 37 24.52 -23.59 -31.89
N LEU A 38 24.64 -24.91 -32.11
CA LEU A 38 25.71 -25.66 -32.79
C LEU A 38 27.07 -25.79 -32.08
N ASP A 39 27.44 -27.02 -31.70
CA ASP A 39 28.51 -27.75 -32.40
C ASP A 39 28.45 -29.27 -32.13
N THR A 40 28.96 -30.04 -33.08
CA THR A 40 28.94 -31.49 -33.26
C THR A 40 30.21 -32.13 -32.68
N SER A 41 30.09 -33.29 -32.00
CA SER A 41 30.85 -34.54 -32.26
C SER A 41 31.15 -35.40 -31.03
N GLN A 42 30.95 -36.72 -31.22
CA GLN A 42 31.61 -37.89 -30.61
C GLN A 42 31.20 -38.40 -29.19
N SER A 43 30.57 -39.58 -29.23
CA SER A 43 30.49 -40.67 -28.22
C SER A 43 31.86 -41.40 -28.11
N PRO A 44 32.19 -42.30 -27.15
CA PRO A 44 31.32 -43.06 -26.23
C PRO A 44 31.82 -43.24 -24.78
N ASP A 45 30.89 -43.50 -23.85
CA ASP A 45 30.95 -44.57 -22.84
C ASP A 45 29.85 -44.36 -21.80
N ALA A 46 28.96 -45.36 -21.69
CA ALA A 46 27.85 -45.35 -20.75
C ALA A 46 28.27 -45.96 -19.41
N PRO A 47 27.91 -45.34 -18.29
CA PRO A 47 27.54 -46.05 -17.08
C PRO A 47 26.03 -45.94 -16.89
N VAL A 48 25.37 -47.10 -16.91
CA VAL A 48 24.00 -47.26 -16.40
C VAL A 48 24.02 -46.86 -14.92
N LEU A 49 23.48 -45.69 -14.62
CA LEU A 49 23.19 -45.27 -13.25
C LEU A 49 21.69 -44.98 -13.16
N SER A 50 21.01 -45.89 -12.47
CA SER A 50 19.62 -45.86 -12.05
C SER A 50 19.06 -44.44 -11.88
N LEU A 51 18.07 -44.08 -12.71
CA LEU A 51 17.28 -42.88 -12.52
C LEU A 51 16.70 -42.91 -11.09
N PRO A 52 16.95 -41.89 -10.25
CA PRO A 52 16.13 -41.71 -9.07
C PRO A 52 14.72 -41.46 -9.58
N GLN A 53 13.77 -42.28 -9.15
CA GLN A 53 12.33 -42.12 -9.38
C GLN A 53 11.84 -40.87 -8.63
N ARG A 54 12.34 -39.69 -9.02
CA ARG A 54 12.05 -38.39 -8.44
C ARG A 54 11.01 -37.71 -9.33
N SER A 55 9.74 -38.08 -9.07
CA SER A 55 8.54 -37.30 -9.38
C SER A 55 8.50 -36.62 -10.76
N THR A 56 8.52 -37.40 -11.85
CA THR A 56 8.18 -36.91 -13.21
C THR A 56 6.78 -36.27 -13.24
N LEU A 57 5.84 -36.77 -12.43
CA LEU A 57 4.52 -36.17 -12.20
C LEU A 57 4.59 -34.74 -11.64
N GLY A 58 5.57 -34.42 -10.79
CA GLY A 58 5.74 -33.07 -10.24
C GLY A 58 6.14 -32.07 -11.32
N TRP A 59 7.07 -32.47 -12.20
CA TRP A 59 7.52 -31.64 -13.31
C TRP A 59 6.41 -31.37 -14.34
N ILE A 60 5.61 -32.39 -14.67
CA ILE A 60 4.46 -32.25 -15.58
C ILE A 60 3.43 -31.27 -15.00
N HIS A 61 3.07 -31.42 -13.72
CA HIS A 61 2.14 -30.50 -13.05
C HIS A 61 2.67 -29.05 -13.00
N THR A 62 3.97 -28.87 -12.74
CA THR A 62 4.59 -27.52 -12.77
C THR A 62 4.57 -26.91 -14.18
N PHE A 63 4.85 -27.70 -15.21
CA PHE A 63 4.81 -27.24 -16.60
C PHE A 63 3.40 -26.83 -17.02
N ASP A 64 2.39 -27.64 -16.69
CA ASP A 64 1.00 -27.31 -16.97
C ASP A 64 0.54 -26.06 -16.21
N THR A 65 1.01 -25.87 -14.97
CA THR A 65 0.74 -24.65 -14.19
C THR A 65 1.32 -23.42 -14.88
N ILE A 66 2.57 -23.48 -15.35
CA ILE A 66 3.22 -22.38 -16.08
C ILE A 66 2.48 -22.09 -17.38
N ARG A 67 2.09 -23.13 -18.13
CA ARG A 67 1.34 -22.99 -19.38
C ARG A 67 -0.04 -22.36 -19.17
N GLN A 68 -0.77 -22.77 -18.14
CA GLN A 68 -2.07 -22.18 -17.79
C GLN A 68 -1.90 -20.72 -17.36
N TRP A 69 -0.88 -20.43 -16.56
CA TRP A 69 -0.54 -19.07 -16.15
C TRP A 69 -0.20 -18.18 -17.34
N SER A 70 0.65 -18.63 -18.27
CA SER A 70 1.05 -17.84 -19.45
C SER A 70 -0.14 -17.57 -20.36
N THR A 71 -0.98 -18.59 -20.60
CA THR A 71 -2.20 -18.46 -21.41
C THR A 71 -3.17 -17.44 -20.81
N ARG A 72 -3.42 -17.52 -19.49
CA ARG A 72 -4.27 -16.56 -18.78
C ARG A 72 -3.68 -15.15 -18.80
N THR A 73 -2.38 -15.03 -18.55
CA THR A 73 -1.69 -13.73 -18.56
C THR A 73 -1.78 -13.05 -19.91
N ILE A 74 -1.52 -13.79 -20.99
CA ILE A 74 -1.67 -13.28 -22.37
C ILE A 74 -3.13 -12.87 -22.63
N LYS A 75 -4.11 -13.69 -22.21
CA LYS A 75 -5.53 -13.40 -22.38
C LYS A 75 -5.95 -12.09 -21.69
N PHE A 76 -5.61 -11.92 -20.42
CA PHE A 76 -5.96 -10.72 -19.67
C PHE A 76 -5.21 -9.49 -20.17
N THR A 77 -3.95 -9.66 -20.59
CA THR A 77 -3.17 -8.58 -21.22
C THR A 77 -3.83 -8.13 -22.52
N ARG A 78 -4.27 -9.08 -23.36
CA ARG A 78 -5.01 -8.79 -24.59
C ARG A 78 -6.31 -8.03 -24.29
N GLN A 79 -7.07 -8.43 -23.28
CA GLN A 79 -8.29 -7.73 -22.85
C GLN A 79 -7.98 -6.26 -22.49
N VAL A 80 -6.96 -6.00 -21.67
CA VAL A 80 -6.55 -4.64 -21.31
C VAL A 80 -6.18 -3.80 -22.53
N LEU A 81 -5.44 -4.38 -23.48
CA LEU A 81 -5.04 -3.67 -24.69
C LEU A 81 -6.26 -3.34 -25.56
N GLN A 82 -7.20 -4.29 -25.72
CA GLN A 82 -8.41 -4.09 -26.50
C GLN A 82 -9.34 -3.04 -25.89
N GLU A 83 -9.44 -2.97 -24.56
CA GLU A 83 -10.19 -1.90 -23.89
C GLU A 83 -9.56 -0.53 -24.18
N ARG A 84 -8.22 -0.44 -24.11
CA ARG A 84 -7.50 0.82 -24.36
C ARG A 84 -7.59 1.29 -25.81
N THR A 85 -7.67 0.37 -26.78
CA THR A 85 -7.80 0.69 -28.21
C THR A 85 -9.26 0.84 -28.65
N GLY A 86 -10.23 0.66 -27.75
CA GLY A 86 -11.67 0.72 -28.07
C GLY A 86 -12.17 -0.47 -28.91
N GLN A 87 -11.40 -1.56 -28.96
CA GLN A 87 -11.70 -2.76 -29.75
C GLN A 87 -12.64 -3.75 -29.03
N CYS A 88 -12.91 -3.55 -27.74
CA CYS A 88 -13.88 -4.35 -26.99
C CYS A 88 -14.73 -3.48 -26.03
N ILE A 89 -15.91 -4.00 -25.68
CA ILE A 89 -16.83 -3.36 -24.74
C ILE A 89 -16.37 -3.68 -23.31
N ARG A 90 -16.01 -2.64 -22.56
CA ARG A 90 -15.64 -2.71 -21.14
C ARG A 90 -16.89 -2.80 -20.27
N THR A 91 -16.88 -3.65 -19.25
CA THR A 91 -17.91 -3.56 -18.21
C THR A 91 -17.70 -2.30 -17.38
N GLN A 92 -18.63 -1.35 -17.47
CA GLN A 92 -18.50 -0.06 -16.83
C GLN A 92 -19.55 0.09 -15.72
N ASP A 93 -19.09 0.43 -14.52
CA ASP A 93 -19.93 0.91 -13.42
C ASP A 93 -19.58 2.38 -13.16
N THR A 94 -20.34 3.28 -13.77
CA THR A 94 -20.05 4.72 -13.76
C THR A 94 -20.19 5.34 -12.36
N GLU A 95 -21.11 4.83 -11.54
CA GLU A 95 -21.32 5.31 -10.18
C GLU A 95 -20.16 4.88 -9.27
N LEU A 96 -19.79 3.60 -9.32
CA LEU A 96 -18.67 3.08 -8.54
C LEU A 96 -17.34 3.72 -8.96
N GLU A 97 -17.10 3.90 -10.28
CA GLU A 97 -15.90 4.60 -10.78
C GLU A 97 -15.83 6.03 -10.26
N LYS A 98 -16.96 6.75 -10.22
CA LYS A 98 -17.04 8.10 -9.64
C LYS A 98 -16.73 8.10 -8.14
N ASN A 99 -17.31 7.16 -7.39
CA ASN A 99 -17.09 7.06 -5.94
C ASN A 99 -15.62 6.75 -5.62
N ILE A 100 -14.99 5.85 -6.39
CA ILE A 100 -13.56 5.55 -6.28
C ILE A 100 -12.70 6.79 -6.56
N GLU A 101 -13.06 7.61 -7.55
CA GLU A 101 -12.30 8.83 -7.84
C GLU A 101 -12.42 9.87 -6.72
N VAL A 102 -13.62 10.07 -6.18
CA VAL A 102 -13.83 10.92 -4.99
C VAL A 102 -13.03 10.40 -3.80
N PHE A 103 -12.97 9.08 -3.61
CA PHE A 103 -12.17 8.48 -2.54
C PHE A 103 -10.67 8.72 -2.72
N ARG A 104 -10.15 8.59 -3.95
CA ARG A 104 -8.74 8.90 -4.27
C ARG A 104 -8.42 10.37 -4.02
N GLU A 105 -9.30 11.27 -4.44
CA GLU A 105 -9.17 12.70 -4.18
C GLU A 105 -9.15 12.99 -2.67
N THR A 106 -10.07 12.38 -1.94
CA THR A 106 -10.14 12.50 -0.48
C THR A 106 -8.84 12.03 0.18
N LYS A 107 -8.29 10.88 -0.24
CA LYS A 107 -6.99 10.40 0.23
C LYS A 107 -5.86 11.41 -0.05
N ARG A 108 -5.80 12.01 -1.25
CA ARG A 108 -4.79 13.02 -1.60
C ARG A 108 -4.86 14.24 -0.68
N HIS A 109 -6.07 14.69 -0.33
CA HIS A 109 -6.25 15.78 0.63
C HIS A 109 -5.72 15.41 2.02
N TYR A 110 -5.97 14.19 2.50
CA TYR A 110 -5.41 13.73 3.77
C TYR A 110 -3.89 13.57 3.73
N GLU A 111 -3.30 13.14 2.60
CA GLU A 111 -1.84 13.09 2.40
C GLU A 111 -1.20 14.49 2.48
N GLN A 112 -1.85 15.49 1.87
CA GLN A 112 -1.41 16.87 1.97
C GLN A 112 -1.49 17.38 3.42
N LEU A 113 -2.62 17.18 4.09
CA LEU A 113 -2.80 17.58 5.48
C LEU A 113 -1.75 16.92 6.41
N LEU A 114 -1.46 15.63 6.18
CA LEU A 114 -0.43 14.90 6.91
C LEU A 114 0.97 15.52 6.70
N LYS A 115 1.29 15.90 5.47
CA LYS A 115 2.55 16.57 5.14
C LYS A 115 2.65 17.91 5.88
N GLU A 116 1.60 18.73 5.84
CA GLU A 116 1.54 20.03 6.51
C GLU A 116 1.64 19.89 8.03
N ALA A 117 0.91 18.94 8.63
CA ALA A 117 0.95 18.67 10.07
C ALA A 117 2.33 18.19 10.55
N ARG A 118 3.03 17.37 9.76
CA ARG A 118 4.42 16.98 10.02
C ARG A 118 5.36 18.18 10.00
N GLN A 119 5.21 19.02 8.98
CA GLN A 119 6.02 20.23 8.87
C GLN A 119 5.78 21.16 10.06
N MET A 120 4.51 21.34 10.45
CA MET A 120 4.14 22.10 11.64
C MET A 120 4.80 21.54 12.90
N SER A 121 4.75 20.23 13.13
CA SER A 121 5.42 19.59 14.27
C SER A 121 6.92 19.90 14.32
N ILE A 122 7.62 19.72 13.20
CA ILE A 122 9.06 20.00 13.09
C ILE A 122 9.36 21.48 13.38
N HIS A 123 8.61 22.39 12.76
CA HIS A 123 8.80 23.82 12.93
C HIS A 123 8.52 24.24 14.38
N PHE A 124 7.44 23.73 14.96
CA PHE A 124 7.03 24.05 16.32
C PHE A 124 8.05 23.53 17.34
N ALA A 125 8.57 22.32 17.17
CA ALA A 125 9.67 21.80 17.99
C ALA A 125 10.91 22.73 17.95
N GLY A 126 11.26 23.25 16.76
CA GLY A 126 12.33 24.24 16.60
C GLY A 126 12.05 25.57 17.33
N ILE A 127 10.81 26.06 17.29
CA ILE A 127 10.37 27.24 18.04
C ILE A 127 10.55 27.00 19.55
N LEU A 128 10.07 25.87 20.08
CA LEU A 128 10.19 25.55 21.51
C LEU A 128 11.65 25.49 21.95
N GLN A 129 12.52 24.90 21.13
CA GLN A 129 13.96 24.87 21.40
C GLN A 129 14.56 26.27 21.46
N THR A 130 14.15 27.15 20.54
CA THR A 130 14.61 28.55 20.50
C THR A 130 14.09 29.34 21.69
N GLN A 131 12.84 29.13 22.13
CA GLN A 131 12.29 29.75 23.34
C GLN A 131 13.07 29.37 24.60
N ARG A 132 13.48 28.09 24.73
CA ARG A 132 14.33 27.63 25.83
C ARG A 132 15.70 28.32 25.81
N SER A 133 16.33 28.39 24.65
CA SER A 133 17.62 29.08 24.49
C SER A 133 17.51 30.57 24.82
N LEU A 134 16.47 31.24 24.32
CA LEU A 134 16.21 32.66 24.61
C LEU A 134 15.95 32.92 26.10
N SER A 135 15.24 32.01 26.78
CA SER A 135 15.05 32.06 28.23
C SER A 135 16.37 32.00 28.99
N GLN A 136 17.30 31.14 28.57
CA GLN A 136 18.65 31.04 29.15
C GLN A 136 19.46 32.33 28.92
N SER A 137 19.40 32.89 27.71
CA SER A 137 20.06 34.18 27.41
C SER A 137 19.52 35.31 28.28
N PHE A 138 18.20 35.40 28.49
CA PHE A 138 17.63 36.40 29.41
C PHE A 138 18.08 36.20 30.85
N THR A 139 18.16 34.95 31.31
CA THR A 139 18.65 34.63 32.66
C THR A 139 20.11 35.05 32.83
N GLU A 140 20.95 34.86 31.81
CA GLU A 140 22.35 35.27 31.85
C GLU A 140 22.51 36.79 31.83
N LEU A 141 21.76 37.49 30.98
CA LEU A 141 21.74 38.96 30.95
C LEU A 141 21.26 39.56 32.28
N GLN A 142 20.24 38.95 32.88
CA GLN A 142 19.75 39.31 34.22
C GLN A 142 20.89 39.18 35.26
N ARG A 143 21.62 38.07 35.23
CA ARG A 143 22.74 37.80 36.15
C ARG A 143 23.90 38.77 35.97
N MET A 144 24.17 39.20 34.74
CA MET A 144 25.21 40.20 34.43
C MET A 144 24.79 41.63 34.81
N THR A 145 23.49 41.91 34.76
CA THR A 145 22.91 43.25 34.98
C THR A 145 22.33 43.36 36.39
N THR A 146 23.18 43.23 37.42
CA THR A 146 22.73 43.33 38.83
C THR A 146 22.69 44.76 39.36
N THR A 147 23.34 45.70 38.67
CA THR A 147 23.44 47.10 39.09
C THR A 147 22.18 47.91 38.78
N SER A 148 21.42 47.50 37.75
CA SER A 148 20.18 48.19 37.34
C SER A 148 18.97 47.31 37.62
N ILE A 149 18.30 47.60 38.73
CA ILE A 149 17.14 46.84 39.25
C ILE A 149 16.03 46.74 38.19
N GLU A 150 15.77 47.81 37.45
CA GLU A 150 14.71 47.84 36.44
C GLU A 150 15.00 46.92 35.24
N LEU A 151 16.24 46.91 34.74
CA LEU A 151 16.63 45.99 33.65
C LEU A 151 16.66 44.54 34.13
N THR A 152 17.13 44.28 35.37
CA THR A 152 17.10 42.94 35.96
C THR A 152 15.69 42.37 35.97
N ASP A 153 14.70 43.15 36.40
CA ASP A 153 13.29 42.73 36.44
C ASP A 153 12.74 42.43 35.03
N GLN A 154 13.03 43.29 34.05
CA GLN A 154 12.60 43.08 32.66
C GLN A 154 13.16 41.77 32.07
N PHE A 155 14.45 41.50 32.27
CA PHE A 155 15.07 40.25 31.82
C PHE A 155 14.48 39.03 32.55
N ALA A 156 14.20 39.14 33.85
CA ALA A 156 13.57 38.07 34.62
C ALA A 156 12.17 37.73 34.07
N ARG A 157 11.33 38.74 33.84
CA ARG A 157 9.97 38.57 33.30
C ARG A 157 9.98 37.98 31.91
N ASN A 158 10.83 38.46 31.02
CA ASN A 158 10.95 37.95 29.65
C ASN A 158 11.49 36.50 29.64
N GLY A 159 12.50 36.20 30.45
CA GLY A 159 13.02 34.85 30.61
C GLY A 159 11.97 33.86 31.11
N HIS A 160 11.18 34.27 32.12
CA HIS A 160 10.09 33.47 32.66
C HIS A 160 8.96 33.25 31.64
N CYS A 161 8.61 34.28 30.87
CA CYS A 161 7.61 34.18 29.79
C CYS A 161 8.02 33.13 28.75
N GLN A 162 9.27 33.18 28.26
CA GLN A 162 9.76 32.22 27.27
C GLN A 162 9.81 30.78 27.81
N LYS A 163 10.19 30.61 29.08
CA LYS A 163 10.17 29.30 29.75
C LYS A 163 8.76 28.73 29.84
N THR A 164 7.78 29.57 30.19
CA THR A 164 6.38 29.18 30.32
C THR A 164 5.78 28.82 28.96
N LEU A 165 6.05 29.63 27.93
CA LEU A 165 5.62 29.33 26.55
C LEU A 165 6.19 28.01 26.06
N ALA A 166 7.49 27.77 26.26
CA ALA A 166 8.13 26.51 25.86
C ALA A 166 7.51 25.30 26.58
N SER A 167 7.27 25.40 27.89
CA SER A 167 6.67 24.33 28.69
C SER A 167 5.24 24.02 28.28
N ASN A 168 4.42 25.04 28.01
CA ASN A 168 3.04 24.84 27.56
C ASN A 168 3.01 24.29 26.12
N GLY A 169 3.99 24.69 25.31
CA GLY A 169 4.14 24.21 23.95
C GLY A 169 4.45 22.72 23.86
N ASP A 170 5.09 22.10 24.85
CA ASP A 170 5.38 20.66 24.84
C ASP A 170 4.09 19.81 24.78
N ALA A 171 3.05 20.20 25.53
CA ALA A 171 1.76 19.51 25.50
C ALA A 171 1.06 19.63 24.13
N LEU A 172 1.16 20.81 23.50
CA LEU A 172 0.62 21.04 22.17
C LEU A 172 1.40 20.26 21.10
N LEU A 173 2.74 20.27 21.17
CA LEU A 173 3.60 19.51 20.26
C LEU A 173 3.30 18.01 20.33
N ASN A 174 3.13 17.48 21.55
CA ASN A 174 2.74 16.09 21.74
C ASN A 174 1.38 15.79 21.10
N SER A 175 0.40 16.68 21.25
CA SER A 175 -0.93 16.53 20.64
C SER A 175 -0.85 16.52 19.11
N ILE A 176 -0.01 17.39 18.52
CA ILE A 176 0.24 17.41 17.07
C ILE A 176 0.88 16.08 16.61
N ASN A 177 1.85 15.54 17.36
CA ASN A 177 2.48 14.26 17.02
C ASN A 177 1.49 13.10 17.05
N ILE A 178 0.63 13.02 18.08
CA ILE A 178 -0.44 12.02 18.14
C ILE A 178 -1.38 12.15 16.94
N PHE A 179 -1.75 13.37 16.57
CA PHE A 179 -2.57 13.62 15.39
C PHE A 179 -1.88 13.14 14.09
N VAL A 180 -0.58 13.43 13.92
CA VAL A 180 0.21 12.98 12.76
C VAL A 180 0.25 11.44 12.69
N GLU A 181 0.43 10.74 13.80
CA GLU A 181 0.45 9.28 13.86
C GLU A 181 -0.90 8.65 13.52
N ALA A 182 -1.98 9.22 14.06
CA ALA A 182 -3.35 8.81 13.75
C ALA A 182 -3.65 9.00 12.26
N LEU A 183 -3.29 10.16 11.70
CA LEU A 183 -3.53 10.48 10.30
C LEU A 183 -2.67 9.62 9.35
N GLN A 184 -1.41 9.37 9.70
CA GLN A 184 -0.54 8.43 8.98
C GLN A 184 -1.15 7.02 8.93
N THR A 185 -1.73 6.56 10.04
CA THR A 185 -2.40 5.24 10.10
C THR A 185 -3.63 5.20 9.20
N LEU A 186 -4.50 6.21 9.28
CA LEU A 186 -5.67 6.32 8.42
C LEU A 186 -5.29 6.28 6.93
N VAL A 187 -4.30 7.07 6.52
CA VAL A 187 -3.93 7.23 5.10
C VAL A 187 -3.16 6.02 4.56
N THR A 188 -2.15 5.54 5.29
CA THR A 188 -1.22 4.52 4.77
C THR A 188 -1.67 3.10 5.06
N LYS A 189 -2.55 2.89 6.03
CA LYS A 189 -3.12 1.55 6.31
C LYS A 189 -4.57 1.51 5.85
N THR A 190 -5.46 2.21 6.55
CA THR A 190 -6.90 2.06 6.35
C THR A 190 -7.36 2.41 4.93
N MET A 191 -6.93 3.55 4.40
CA MET A 191 -7.30 3.94 3.03
C MET A 191 -6.59 3.09 1.96
N GLU A 192 -5.37 2.61 2.23
CA GLU A 192 -4.67 1.73 1.31
C GLU A 192 -5.33 0.34 1.26
N ASP A 193 -5.85 -0.18 2.36
CA ASP A 193 -6.62 -1.44 2.39
C ASP A 193 -7.85 -1.37 1.46
N THR A 194 -8.58 -0.23 1.49
CA THR A 194 -9.67 0.03 0.54
C THR A 194 -9.16 0.08 -0.90
N LEU A 195 -8.05 0.80 -1.17
CA LEU A 195 -7.46 0.86 -2.52
C LEU A 195 -6.96 -0.50 -3.02
N MET A 196 -6.49 -1.38 -2.14
CA MET A 196 -6.13 -2.75 -2.48
C MET A 196 -7.34 -3.57 -2.91
N THR A 197 -8.49 -3.37 -2.25
CA THR A 197 -9.76 -3.97 -2.66
C THR A 197 -10.22 -3.43 -4.02
N VAL A 198 -10.08 -2.12 -4.27
CA VAL A 198 -10.35 -1.50 -5.58
C VAL A 198 -9.45 -2.11 -6.68
N LYS A 199 -8.15 -2.29 -6.42
CA LYS A 199 -7.22 -2.94 -7.36
C LYS A 199 -7.65 -4.40 -7.65
N ALA A 200 -8.09 -5.13 -6.63
CA ALA A 200 -8.58 -6.50 -6.79
C ALA A 200 -9.88 -6.55 -7.62
N TYR A 201 -10.80 -5.61 -7.38
CA TYR A 201 -12.02 -5.43 -8.17
C TYR A 201 -11.70 -5.16 -9.65
N GLU A 202 -10.82 -4.18 -9.95
CA GLU A 202 -10.44 -3.83 -11.32
C GLU A 202 -9.80 -5.02 -12.04
N LYS A 203 -8.93 -5.76 -11.36
CA LYS A 203 -8.36 -7.00 -11.88
C LYS A 203 -9.44 -8.04 -12.18
N SER A 204 -10.37 -8.26 -11.25
CA SER A 204 -11.46 -9.22 -11.44
C SER A 204 -12.40 -8.82 -12.58
N ARG A 205 -12.59 -7.51 -12.84
CA ARG A 205 -13.37 -7.03 -13.99
C ARG A 205 -12.69 -7.42 -15.30
N ILE A 206 -11.38 -7.19 -15.42
CA ILE A 206 -10.62 -7.56 -16.64
C ILE A 206 -10.69 -9.07 -16.87
N GLU A 207 -10.54 -9.87 -15.81
CA GLU A 207 -10.66 -11.33 -15.89
C GLU A 207 -12.08 -11.74 -16.35
N TYR A 208 -13.13 -11.13 -15.78
CA TYR A 208 -14.51 -11.34 -16.18
C TYR A 208 -14.77 -10.97 -17.65
N ASP A 209 -14.37 -9.78 -18.09
CA ASP A 209 -14.61 -9.31 -19.46
C ASP A 209 -13.92 -10.20 -20.49
N ALA A 210 -12.70 -10.68 -20.18
CA ALA A 210 -11.97 -11.61 -21.03
C ALA A 210 -12.69 -12.95 -21.24
N TYR A 211 -13.32 -13.49 -20.18
CA TYR A 211 -14.08 -14.75 -20.26
C TYR A 211 -15.53 -14.56 -20.72
N ARG A 212 -16.12 -13.37 -20.54
CA ARG A 212 -17.43 -13.01 -21.12
C ARG A 212 -17.37 -13.07 -22.65
N TYR A 213 -16.33 -12.50 -23.25
CA TYR A 213 -16.13 -12.53 -24.70
C TYR A 213 -16.07 -13.96 -25.25
N ASP A 214 -15.31 -14.85 -24.61
CA ASP A 214 -15.23 -16.25 -25.02
C ASP A 214 -16.59 -16.96 -24.89
N TYR A 215 -17.34 -16.68 -23.83
CA TYR A 215 -18.65 -17.29 -23.59
C TYR A 215 -19.71 -16.81 -24.61
N GLU A 216 -19.70 -15.53 -24.96
CA GLU A 216 -20.55 -14.96 -26.02
C GLU A 216 -20.25 -15.60 -27.39
N LEU A 217 -18.99 -15.91 -27.69
CA LEU A 217 -18.62 -16.64 -28.91
C LEU A 217 -19.18 -18.08 -28.94
N VAL A 218 -19.18 -18.77 -27.80
CA VAL A 218 -19.78 -20.12 -27.67
C VAL A 218 -21.28 -20.06 -27.91
N LEU A 219 -21.98 -19.11 -27.27
CA LEU A 219 -23.42 -18.88 -27.46
C LEU A 219 -23.78 -18.60 -28.93
N SER A 220 -22.97 -17.77 -29.60
CA SER A 220 -23.16 -17.41 -31.01
C SER A 220 -23.04 -18.62 -31.94
N ARG A 221 -22.15 -19.57 -31.62
CA ARG A 221 -21.96 -20.80 -32.39
C ARG A 221 -23.13 -21.79 -32.21
N ASN A 222 -23.63 -21.92 -30.99
CA ASN A 222 -24.74 -22.83 -30.67
C ASN A 222 -26.08 -22.40 -31.30
N HIS A 223 -26.28 -21.12 -31.61
CA HIS A 223 -27.46 -20.64 -32.33
C HIS A 223 -27.54 -21.14 -33.79
N THR A 224 -26.42 -21.63 -34.35
CA THR A 224 -26.32 -22.07 -35.76
C THR A 224 -26.38 -23.59 -35.96
N GLY A 225 -26.45 -24.37 -34.88
CA GLY A 225 -26.59 -25.84 -34.97
C GLY A 225 -26.84 -26.45 -33.60
N GLY A 226 -27.97 -27.15 -33.45
CA GLY A 226 -28.40 -27.81 -32.21
C GLY A 226 -27.54 -29.02 -31.86
N VAL A 227 -26.33 -28.78 -31.37
CA VAL A 227 -25.37 -29.81 -30.94
C VAL A 227 -25.07 -29.65 -29.45
N THR A 228 -24.98 -30.76 -28.74
CA THR A 228 -24.45 -30.86 -27.37
C THR A 228 -23.09 -30.16 -27.24
N LEU A 229 -22.96 -29.26 -26.26
CA LEU A 229 -21.72 -28.56 -25.93
C LEU A 229 -20.54 -29.55 -25.82
N SER A 230 -19.45 -29.24 -26.51
CA SER A 230 -18.19 -29.96 -26.36
C SER A 230 -17.59 -29.72 -24.96
N ASN A 231 -16.77 -30.66 -24.47
CA ASN A 231 -16.06 -30.51 -23.17
C ASN A 231 -15.27 -29.19 -23.05
N SER A 232 -14.82 -28.64 -24.18
CA SER A 232 -14.12 -27.35 -24.24
C SER A 232 -15.06 -26.16 -24.00
N GLU A 233 -16.28 -26.21 -24.52
CA GLU A 233 -17.27 -25.15 -24.35
C GLU A 233 -17.85 -25.16 -22.93
N GLU A 234 -18.10 -26.34 -22.37
CA GLU A 234 -18.53 -26.47 -20.98
C GLU A 234 -17.46 -25.92 -20.01
N HIS A 235 -16.18 -26.09 -20.33
CA HIS A 235 -15.10 -25.48 -19.55
C HIS A 235 -15.15 -23.93 -19.60
N ILE A 236 -15.39 -23.34 -20.77
CA ILE A 236 -15.51 -21.88 -20.94
C ILE A 236 -16.69 -21.35 -20.12
N GLU A 237 -17.84 -22.02 -20.17
CA GLU A 237 -19.02 -21.66 -19.37
C GLU A 237 -18.72 -21.67 -17.86
N ARG A 238 -18.08 -22.74 -17.36
CA ARG A 238 -17.69 -22.81 -15.94
C ARG A 238 -16.74 -21.68 -15.55
N GLN A 239 -15.75 -21.37 -16.38
CA GLN A 239 -14.82 -20.26 -16.11
C GLN A 239 -15.54 -18.91 -16.11
N TYR A 240 -16.47 -18.69 -17.04
CA TYR A 240 -17.29 -17.47 -17.09
C TYR A 240 -18.05 -17.24 -15.77
N TYR A 241 -18.81 -18.23 -15.29
CA TYR A 241 -19.55 -18.08 -14.04
C TYR A 241 -18.62 -17.91 -12.82
N HIS A 242 -17.46 -18.58 -12.81
CA HIS A 242 -16.46 -18.40 -11.76
C HIS A 242 -15.93 -16.95 -11.68
N PHE A 243 -15.54 -16.36 -12.82
CA PHE A 243 -15.03 -14.99 -12.83
C PHE A 243 -16.13 -13.94 -12.64
N LYS A 244 -17.36 -14.24 -13.08
CA LYS A 244 -18.54 -13.42 -12.82
C LYS A 244 -18.85 -13.32 -11.32
N ASP A 245 -18.95 -14.45 -10.63
CA ASP A 245 -19.21 -14.50 -9.19
C ASP A 245 -18.11 -13.78 -8.39
N ARG A 246 -16.84 -13.97 -8.77
CA ARG A 246 -15.72 -13.26 -8.15
C ARG A 246 -15.81 -11.74 -8.34
N TYR A 247 -16.14 -11.29 -9.55
CA TYR A 247 -16.32 -9.88 -9.87
C TYR A 247 -17.48 -9.28 -9.05
N GLU A 248 -18.64 -9.94 -9.02
CA GLU A 248 -19.82 -9.48 -8.29
C GLU A 248 -19.57 -9.43 -6.77
N LYS A 249 -18.86 -10.41 -6.20
CA LYS A 249 -18.45 -10.41 -4.79
C LYS A 249 -17.54 -9.24 -4.43
N LEU A 250 -16.52 -8.96 -5.26
CA LEU A 250 -15.61 -7.84 -5.02
C LEU A 250 -16.30 -6.50 -5.21
N LYS A 251 -17.24 -6.41 -6.15
CA LYS A 251 -18.10 -5.25 -6.34
C LYS A 251 -18.94 -4.95 -5.11
N ALA A 252 -19.52 -5.99 -4.48
CA ALA A 252 -20.34 -5.83 -3.28
C ALA A 252 -19.54 -5.41 -2.03
N ASN A 253 -18.21 -5.57 -2.05
CA ASN A 253 -17.32 -5.18 -0.95
C ASN A 253 -16.81 -3.73 -1.06
N LEU A 254 -17.21 -2.99 -2.10
CA LEU A 254 -16.84 -1.59 -2.36
C LEU A 254 -18.07 -0.69 -2.26
#